data_AF-A0A0Q8X108-F1
#
_entry.id   AF-A0A0Q8X108-F1
#
_cell.length_a   1.000
_cell.length_b   1.000
_cell.length_c   1.000
_cell.angle_alpha   90.00
_cell.angle_beta   90.00
_cell.angle_gamma   90.00
#
_symmetry.space_group_name_H-M   'P 1'
#
loop_
_entity.id
_entity.type
_entity.pdbx_description
1 polymer ?
#
loop_
_entity_poly.entity_id
_entity_poly.type
_entity_poly.pdbx_seq_one_letter_code
_entity_poly.pdbx_strand_id
1 'polypeptide(L)'
;MPRGHQTSMNVCLVWLGDPSAARHVLGEPGPWREVREAGPGLLLVETYETVSRVYHEVKWMLPDACPLLVAPVGWRPKARGLAAGTVSWLRNRLALPDRTRPDRTEEAG
;
A
#
# COMPACT_ATOMS: atom_id res chain seq x y z
N MET A 1 1.12 -22.14 -23.25
CA MET A 1 2.01 -21.86 -22.09
C MET A 1 1.39 -20.72 -21.30
N PRO A 2 0.85 -20.93 -20.09
CA PRO A 2 0.40 -19.79 -19.30
C PRO A 2 1.66 -19.01 -18.89
N ARG A 3 1.65 -17.69 -19.12
CA ARG A 3 2.70 -16.81 -18.59
C ARG A 3 2.63 -16.97 -17.07
N GLY A 4 3.66 -17.55 -16.46
CA GLY A 4 3.80 -17.51 -15.02
C GLY A 4 3.64 -16.06 -14.59
N HIS A 5 2.63 -15.77 -13.76
CA HIS A 5 2.54 -14.46 -13.12
C HIS A 5 3.83 -14.32 -12.34
N GLN A 6 4.76 -13.50 -12.84
CA GLN A 6 5.85 -13.04 -12.02
C GLN A 6 5.17 -12.19 -10.94
N THR A 7 4.91 -12.80 -9.79
CA THR A 7 4.34 -12.16 -8.61
C THR A 7 5.34 -11.12 -8.16
N SER A 8 5.23 -9.94 -8.78
CA SER A 8 6.03 -8.79 -8.44
C SER A 8 5.59 -8.36 -7.05
N MET A 9 6.55 -8.33 -6.13
CA MET A 9 6.30 -7.94 -4.76
C MET A 9 5.92 -6.47 -4.73
N ASN A 10 4.69 -6.19 -4.29
CA ASN A 10 4.10 -4.87 -4.30
C ASN A 10 4.02 -4.32 -2.88
N VAL A 11 4.14 -3.01 -2.75
CA VAL A 11 3.73 -2.29 -1.55
C VAL A 11 2.51 -1.47 -1.91
N CYS A 12 1.46 -1.52 -1.09
CA CYS A 12 0.36 -0.58 -1.17
C CYS A 12 0.17 0.15 0.16
N LEU A 13 -0.40 1.34 0.05
CA LEU A 13 -0.87 2.15 1.15
C LEU A 13 -2.37 1.93 1.28
N VAL A 14 -2.83 1.68 2.51
CA VAL A 14 -4.25 1.55 2.85
C VAL A 14 -4.56 2.62 3.89
N TRP A 15 -5.46 3.53 3.58
CA TRP A 15 -5.94 4.55 4.50
C TRP A 15 -7.40 4.29 4.87
N LEU A 16 -7.66 4.29 6.17
CA LEU A 16 -8.92 3.85 6.77
C LEU A 16 -9.63 4.95 7.55
N GLY A 17 -9.03 6.14 7.64
CA GLY A 17 -9.52 7.30 8.40
C GLY A 17 -9.53 7.13 9.93
N ASP A 18 -9.89 5.95 10.42
CA ASP A 18 -10.00 5.60 11.84
C ASP A 18 -8.89 4.60 12.26
N PRO A 19 -8.11 4.92 13.31
CA PRO A 19 -7.17 3.99 13.92
C PRO A 19 -7.78 2.66 14.39
N SER A 20 -9.06 2.63 14.78
CA SER A 20 -9.70 1.38 15.22
C SER A 20 -9.89 0.40 14.06
N ALA A 21 -10.29 0.90 12.88
CA ALA A 21 -10.36 0.13 11.64
C ALA A 21 -8.99 -0.40 11.22
N ALA A 22 -7.92 0.41 11.35
CA ALA A 22 -6.56 -0.02 11.08
C ALA A 22 -6.11 -1.17 11.99
N ARG A 23 -6.42 -1.11 13.28
CA ARG A 23 -6.12 -2.19 14.23
C ARG A 23 -6.91 -3.46 13.94
N HIS A 24 -8.17 -3.34 13.49
CA HIS A 24 -8.95 -4.50 13.08
C HIS A 24 -8.27 -5.20 11.89
N VAL A 25 -7.97 -4.47 10.81
CA VAL A 25 -7.31 -5.04 9.62
C VAL A 25 -5.93 -5.64 9.96
N LEU A 26 -5.16 -5.03 10.88
CA LEU A 26 -3.87 -5.57 11.34
C LEU A 26 -3.99 -6.93 12.06
N GLY A 27 -5.13 -7.20 12.71
CA GLY A 27 -5.37 -8.43 13.45
C GLY A 27 -5.93 -9.57 12.61
N GLU A 28 -6.42 -9.27 11.40
CA GLU A 28 -7.03 -10.26 10.52
C GLU A 28 -5.99 -10.94 9.60
N PRO A 29 -6.25 -12.17 9.14
CA PRO A 29 -5.51 -12.74 8.03
C PRO A 29 -5.93 -12.09 6.70
N GLY A 30 -5.06 -12.11 5.71
CA GLY A 30 -5.38 -11.59 4.39
C GLY A 30 -4.31 -11.87 3.34
N PRO A 31 -4.47 -11.35 2.12
CA PRO A 31 -3.57 -11.56 0.98
C PRO A 31 -2.23 -10.82 1.13
N TRP A 32 -1.83 -10.46 2.34
CA TRP A 32 -0.60 -9.73 2.64
C TRP A 32 0.47 -10.65 3.18
N ARG A 33 1.71 -10.34 2.82
CA ARG A 33 2.89 -10.93 3.44
C ARG A 33 3.19 -10.25 4.77
N GLU A 34 3.04 -8.94 4.81
CA GLU A 34 3.29 -8.12 5.99
C GLU A 34 2.38 -6.88 5.96
N VAL A 35 1.80 -6.52 7.10
CA VAL A 35 1.03 -5.29 7.28
C VAL A 35 1.57 -4.54 8.47
N ARG A 36 1.70 -3.22 8.34
CA ARG A 36 2.19 -2.36 9.41
C ARG A 36 1.42 -1.08 9.50
N GLU A 37 1.15 -0.62 10.72
CA GLU A 37 0.67 0.73 10.95
C GLU A 37 1.80 1.74 10.72
N ALA A 38 1.63 2.61 9.73
CA ALA A 38 2.56 3.70 9.41
C ALA A 38 2.17 5.01 10.10
N GLY A 39 0.94 5.14 10.56
CA GLY A 39 0.38 6.27 11.29
C GLY A 39 -1.10 6.02 11.61
N PRO A 40 -1.78 6.94 12.33
CA PRO A 40 -3.18 6.76 12.73
C PRO A 40 -4.08 6.48 11.52
N GLY A 41 -4.68 5.29 11.48
CA GLY A 41 -5.57 4.89 10.37
C GLY A 41 -4.85 4.62 9.04
N LEU A 42 -3.52 4.55 9.04
CA LEU A 42 -2.68 4.39 7.84
C LEU A 42 -1.87 3.10 7.94
N LEU A 43 -2.12 2.18 7.01
CA LEU A 43 -1.37 0.94 6.89
C LEU A 43 -0.48 0.93 5.64
N LEU A 44 0.66 0.28 5.76
CA LEU A 44 1.47 -0.17 4.64
C LEU A 44 1.40 -1.69 4.56
N VAL A 45 1.11 -2.17 3.36
CA VAL A 45 0.88 -3.59 3.07
C VAL A 45 1.90 -4.04 2.04
N GLU A 46 2.67 -5.07 2.36
CA GLU A 46 3.46 -5.84 1.38
C GLU A 46 2.63 -7.04 0.92
N THR A 47 2.51 -7.21 -0.40
CA THR A 47 1.69 -8.28 -0.99
C THR A 47 2.25 -8.72 -2.35
N TYR A 48 1.93 -9.95 -2.76
CA TYR A 48 2.12 -10.42 -4.14
C TYR A 48 0.87 -10.22 -5.00
N GLU A 49 -0.23 -9.79 -4.38
CA GLU A 49 -1.51 -9.57 -5.04
C GLU A 49 -1.61 -8.19 -5.67
N THR A 50 -2.69 -8.02 -6.45
CA THR A 50 -3.05 -6.73 -7.04
C THR A 50 -3.65 -5.78 -6.00
N VAL A 51 -3.56 -4.47 -6.27
CA VAL A 51 -4.24 -3.44 -5.46
C VAL A 51 -5.74 -3.70 -5.34
N SER A 52 -6.39 -4.11 -6.43
CA SER A 52 -7.81 -4.43 -6.43
C SER A 52 -8.14 -5.60 -5.50
N ARG A 53 -7.28 -6.64 -5.44
CA ARG A 53 -7.48 -7.76 -4.51
C ARG A 53 -7.34 -7.30 -3.05
N VAL A 54 -6.33 -6.50 -2.73
CA VAL A 54 -6.17 -5.92 -1.37
C VAL A 54 -7.36 -5.04 -1.01
N TYR A 55 -7.79 -4.16 -1.92
CA TYR A 55 -8.96 -3.31 -1.73
C TYR A 55 -10.21 -4.14 -1.41
N HIS A 56 -10.49 -5.18 -2.19
CA HIS A 56 -11.65 -6.03 -1.96
C HIS A 56 -11.58 -6.74 -0.61
N GLU A 57 -10.42 -7.28 -0.24
CA GLU A 57 -10.28 -7.95 1.05
C GLU A 57 -10.55 -6.97 2.22
N VAL A 58 -9.88 -5.82 2.20
CA VAL A 58 -10.05 -4.80 3.26
C VAL A 58 -11.47 -4.27 3.28
N LYS A 59 -12.09 -4.04 2.11
CA LYS A 59 -13.49 -3.59 2.01
C LYS A 59 -14.44 -4.53 2.76
N TRP A 60 -14.24 -5.85 2.65
CA TRP A 60 -15.14 -6.83 3.27
C TRP A 60 -14.91 -7.01 4.78
N MET A 61 -13.79 -6.52 5.31
CA MET A 61 -13.51 -6.51 6.76
C MET A 61 -14.15 -5.31 7.47
N LEU A 62 -14.67 -4.32 6.74
CA LEU A 62 -15.08 -3.04 7.30
C LEU A 62 -16.58 -2.81 7.15
N PRO A 63 -17.20 -2.03 8.06
CA PRO A 63 -18.55 -1.52 7.85
C PRO A 63 -18.63 -0.63 6.60
N ASP A 64 -19.78 -0.62 5.90
CA ASP A 64 -19.97 0.13 4.64
C ASP A 64 -19.70 1.65 4.76
N ALA A 65 -19.87 2.22 5.95
CA ALA A 65 -19.62 3.64 6.21
C ALA A 65 -18.12 3.98 6.45
N CYS A 66 -17.25 2.98 6.52
CA CYS A 66 -15.82 3.19 6.79
C CYS A 66 -15.12 3.75 5.55
N PRO A 67 -14.39 4.88 5.65
CA PRO A 67 -13.61 5.37 4.53
C PRO A 67 -12.48 4.39 4.20
N LEU A 68 -12.28 4.10 2.91
CA LEU A 68 -11.24 3.20 2.44
C LEU A 68 -10.59 3.78 1.18
N LEU A 69 -9.27 3.98 1.22
CA LEU A 69 -8.45 4.28 0.06
C LEU A 69 -7.28 3.30 0.01
N VAL A 70 -7.06 2.68 -1.15
CA VAL A 70 -5.90 1.81 -1.39
C VAL A 70 -5.15 2.30 -2.62
N ALA A 71 -3.85 2.53 -2.48
CA ALA A 71 -3.00 3.02 -3.56
C ALA A 71 -1.70 2.20 -3.65
N PRO A 72 -1.22 1.85 -4.87
CA PRO A 72 0.10 1.25 -5.02
C PRO A 72 1.20 2.25 -4.68
N VAL A 73 2.28 1.77 -4.08
CA VAL A 73 3.50 2.54 -3.82
C VAL A 73 4.61 2.00 -4.71
N GLY A 74 4.78 2.60 -5.90
CA GLY A 74 5.74 2.13 -6.91
C GLY A 74 7.21 2.47 -6.61
N TRP A 75 7.45 3.54 -5.85
CA TRP A 75 8.79 4.01 -5.48
C TRP A 75 8.79 4.54 -4.05
N ARG A 76 9.97 4.69 -3.45
CA ARG A 76 10.13 5.24 -2.10
C ARG A 76 9.47 6.62 -2.00
N PRO A 77 8.42 6.78 -1.18
CA PRO A 77 7.78 8.08 -1.00
C PRO A 77 8.67 8.99 -0.15
N LYS A 78 8.50 10.31 -0.32
CA LYS A 78 9.00 11.27 0.67
C LYS A 78 8.11 11.16 1.92
N ALA A 79 8.69 10.71 3.03
CA ALA A 79 7.96 10.43 4.26
C ALA A 79 8.59 11.15 5.45
N ARG A 80 7.74 11.69 6.34
CA ARG A 80 8.11 12.33 7.61
C ARG A 80 6.99 12.08 8.63
N GLY A 81 7.36 11.90 9.90
CA GLY A 81 6.39 11.74 11.00
C GLY A 81 5.65 10.40 11.03
N LEU A 82 6.09 9.41 10.24
CA LEU A 82 5.54 8.06 10.28
C LEU A 82 6.02 7.31 11.53
N ALA A 83 5.31 6.22 11.86
CA ALA A 83 5.68 5.31 12.93
C ALA A 83 7.14 4.83 12.81
N ALA A 84 7.77 4.54 13.95
CA ALA A 84 9.16 4.13 14.01
C ALA A 84 9.44 2.91 13.11
N GLY A 85 10.59 2.92 12.43
CA GLY A 85 11.00 1.85 11.51
C GLY A 85 10.25 1.82 10.17
N THR A 86 9.23 2.65 9.94
CA THR A 86 8.50 2.68 8.66
C THR A 86 9.38 3.12 7.49
N VAL A 87 10.19 4.16 7.68
CA VAL A 87 11.11 4.64 6.62
C VAL A 87 12.16 3.60 6.26
N SER A 88 12.72 2.89 7.26
CA SER A 88 13.67 1.81 7.03
C SER A 88 13.04 0.66 6.26
N TRP A 89 11.81 0.29 6.64
CA TRP A 89 11.04 -0.77 5.98
C TRP A 89 10.72 -0.47 4.51
N LEU A 90 10.35 0.77 4.19
CA LEU A 90 10.13 1.23 2.81
C LEU A 90 11.43 1.20 1.98
N ARG A 91 12.57 1.57 2.58
CA ARG A 91 13.88 1.54 1.90
C ARG A 91 14.29 0.14 1.47
N ASN A 92 13.93 -0.88 2.25
CA ASN A 92 14.26 -2.28 1.96
C ASN A 92 13.39 -2.90 0.85
N ARG A 93 12.24 -2.29 0.52
CA ARG A 93 11.25 -2.85 -0.41
C ARG A 93 11.11 -2.09 -1.72
N LEU A 94 11.35 -0.79 -1.69
CA LEU A 94 11.08 0.08 -2.82
C LEU A 94 12.37 0.65 -3.41
N ALA A 95 12.40 0.82 -4.71
CA ALA A 95 13.46 1.56 -5.38
C ALA A 95 13.35 3.07 -5.06
N LEU A 96 14.46 3.80 -5.16
CA LEU A 96 14.38 5.27 -5.22
C LEU A 96 13.55 5.67 -6.45
N PRO A 97 12.83 6.81 -6.40
CA PRO A 97 12.20 7.36 -7.59
C PRO A 97 13.26 7.54 -8.68
N ASP A 98 12.95 7.09 -9.90
CA ASP A 98 13.80 7.38 -11.04
C ASP A 98 13.83 8.89 -11.27
N ARG A 99 15.01 9.50 -11.12
CA ARG A 99 15.19 10.94 -11.29
C ARG A 99 15.24 11.37 -12.77
N THR A 100 15.21 10.41 -13.69
CA THR A 100 15.49 10.65 -15.12
C THR A 100 14.27 10.60 -16.03
N ARG A 101 13.07 10.31 -15.51
CA ARG A 101 11.84 10.36 -16.30
C ARG A 101 11.18 11.73 -16.16
N PRO A 102 11.20 12.60 -17.20
CA PRO A 102 10.36 13.80 -17.19
C PRO A 102 8.90 13.36 -17.08
N ASP A 103 8.14 14.11 -16.28
CA ASP A 103 6.70 13.96 -16.13
C ASP A 103 6.07 13.96 -17.52
N ARG A 104 5.47 12.84 -17.94
CA ARG A 104 4.66 12.82 -19.16
C ARG A 104 3.31 13.44 -18.82
N THR A 105 3.32 14.74 -18.61
CA THR A 105 2.15 15.59 -18.59
C THR A 105 2.40 16.74 -19.55
N GLU A 106 2.47 16.43 -20.84
CA GLU A 106 2.26 17.41 -21.90
C GLU A 106 1.80 16.68 -23.16
N GLU A 107 0.81 17.30 -23.81
CA GLU A 107 0.29 17.04 -25.17
C GLU A 107 -0.93 16.12 -25.30
N ALA A 108 -2.09 16.70 -24.99
CA ALA A 108 -3.19 16.69 -25.96
C ALA A 108 -3.73 18.13 -26.04
N GLY A 109 -3.15 18.89 -26.98
CA GLY A 109 -3.80 20.07 -27.58
C GLY A 109 -4.74 19.64 -28.70
#